data_AF-A0A3D1LCK2-F1
#
_entry.id   AF-A0A3D1LCK2-F1
#
_cell.length_a   1.000
_cell.length_b   1.000
_cell.length_c   1.000
_cell.angle_alpha   90.00
_cell.angle_beta   90.00
_cell.angle_gamma   90.00
#
_symmetry.space_group_name_H-M   'P 1'
#
loop_
_entity.id
_entity.type
_entity.pdbx_description
1 polymer ?
#
loop_
_entity_poly.entity_id
_entity_poly.type
_entity_poly.pdbx_seq_one_letter_code
_entity_poly.pdbx_strand_id
1 'polypeptide(L)'
;DSKALVVIGIGGSYLGARAVIELLRSPNYNMLQKSTPDIYFAGNGISSDALSEIIAMIGNRDFSVNVISKSGTTTEPAIAFRIFKEMLEKKYGKEGARERIYATTDKAKGALKTLATKEGYETFVVPDNVGGRYSVLTAVGLLPIAVSGIDIEKLMQGAAEQREEALAGGVQSVEAQYAMNRQMLSNTGKHVEILAAYEPSFRFMAEWWKQLYGESEGKDQTGIFPASVDLTPDLHSMGQYMQEGRRMLQETVVFFDKARTSIAVPSDEENLDGLNYLAGREMSYINEKAMQATKAAHISGGVPVTEIRLPEICEQTVGALIYFFEYACGVSGYISGVNPFNQPGVEAYKKNMFHLLGKPGY
;
A
#
# COMPACT_ATOMS: atom_id res chain seq x y z
N ASP A 1 22.66 -5.53 -12.82
CA ASP A 1 22.78 -6.61 -13.82
C ASP A 1 21.40 -7.21 -14.16
N SER A 2 20.52 -7.40 -13.17
CA SER A 2 19.14 -7.81 -13.39
C SER A 2 18.30 -6.77 -14.15
N LYS A 3 17.42 -7.27 -15.03
CA LYS A 3 16.37 -6.52 -15.73
C LYS A 3 15.03 -6.57 -15.00
N ALA A 4 14.86 -7.50 -14.07
CA ALA A 4 13.68 -7.63 -13.23
C ALA A 4 14.03 -7.95 -11.77
N LEU A 5 13.22 -7.46 -10.84
CA LEU A 5 13.17 -7.88 -9.45
C LEU A 5 11.81 -8.55 -9.18
N VAL A 6 11.84 -9.75 -8.63
CA VAL A 6 10.64 -10.42 -8.11
C VAL A 6 10.60 -10.25 -6.59
N VAL A 7 9.67 -9.45 -6.11
CA VAL A 7 9.39 -9.28 -4.68
C VAL A 7 8.39 -10.37 -4.26
N ILE A 8 8.82 -11.24 -3.35
CA ILE A 8 7.99 -12.36 -2.87
C ILE A 8 7.54 -12.06 -1.44
N GLY A 9 6.26 -11.74 -1.26
CA GLY A 9 5.70 -11.34 0.04
C GLY A 9 4.18 -11.18 -0.02
N ILE A 10 3.52 -11.11 1.13
CA ILE A 10 2.07 -10.89 1.24
C ILE A 10 1.74 -9.97 2.42
N GLY A 11 0.58 -9.30 2.37
CA GLY A 11 0.17 -8.34 3.39
C GLY A 11 1.16 -7.19 3.51
N GLY A 12 1.67 -6.95 4.72
CA GLY A 12 2.62 -5.86 4.97
C GLY A 12 3.96 -6.02 4.25
N SER A 13 4.31 -7.24 3.84
CA SER A 13 5.49 -7.54 3.02
C SER A 13 5.28 -7.33 1.52
N TYR A 14 4.16 -6.74 1.14
CA TYR A 14 3.74 -6.52 -0.25
C TYR A 14 3.13 -5.14 -0.46
N LEU A 15 2.08 -4.82 0.30
CA LEU A 15 1.24 -3.64 0.06
C LEU A 15 2.02 -2.33 0.14
N GLY A 16 2.83 -2.14 1.19
CA GLY A 16 3.59 -0.90 1.37
C GLY A 16 4.57 -0.61 0.23
N ALA A 17 5.36 -1.60 -0.18
CA ALA A 17 6.30 -1.44 -1.28
C ALA A 17 5.58 -1.09 -2.60
N ARG A 18 4.52 -1.83 -2.93
CA ARG A 18 3.74 -1.60 -4.15
C ARG A 18 3.05 -0.24 -4.13
N ALA A 19 2.48 0.15 -3.00
CA ALA A 19 1.83 1.43 -2.80
C ALA A 19 2.77 2.60 -3.07
N VAL A 20 3.98 2.58 -2.49
CA VAL A 20 4.97 3.63 -2.67
C VAL A 20 5.49 3.67 -4.12
N ILE A 21 5.77 2.51 -4.72
CA ILE A 21 6.25 2.44 -6.10
C ILE A 21 5.20 2.96 -7.08
N GLU A 22 3.94 2.51 -6.97
CA GLU A 22 2.88 2.95 -7.88
C GLU A 22 2.58 4.44 -7.69
N LEU A 23 2.49 4.91 -6.44
CA LEU A 23 2.25 6.32 -6.16
C LEU A 23 3.39 7.19 -6.67
N LEU A 24 4.66 6.87 -6.37
CA LEU A 24 5.82 7.70 -6.76
C LEU A 24 6.26 7.56 -8.21
N ARG A 25 5.93 6.44 -8.86
CA ARG A 25 6.27 6.21 -10.27
C ARG A 25 5.03 6.12 -11.15
N SER A 26 4.39 4.97 -11.18
CA SER A 26 3.19 4.72 -11.99
C SER A 26 2.60 3.35 -11.67
N PRO A 27 1.27 3.16 -11.74
CA PRO A 27 0.65 1.84 -11.83
C PRO A 27 1.17 1.00 -13.01
N ASN A 28 1.67 1.67 -14.06
CA ASN A 28 2.25 1.05 -15.25
C ASN A 28 3.80 1.07 -15.21
N TYR A 29 4.42 1.07 -14.04
CA TYR A 29 5.87 1.22 -13.86
C TYR A 29 6.71 0.34 -14.80
N ASN A 30 6.33 -0.93 -14.99
CA ASN A 30 7.05 -1.85 -15.88
C ASN A 30 6.99 -1.44 -17.36
N MET A 31 5.98 -0.69 -17.79
CA MET A 31 5.83 -0.20 -19.17
C MET A 31 6.53 1.14 -19.42
N LEU A 32 6.99 1.82 -18.38
CA LEU A 32 7.72 3.08 -18.54
C LEU A 32 9.08 2.85 -19.20
N GLN A 33 9.50 3.82 -20.02
CA GLN A 33 10.89 3.92 -20.48
C GLN A 33 11.77 4.33 -19.28
N LYS A 34 12.58 3.39 -18.80
CA LYS A 34 13.37 3.55 -17.57
C LYS A 34 14.65 2.72 -17.62
N SER A 35 15.63 3.11 -16.80
CA SER A 35 16.90 2.39 -16.62
C SER A 35 16.87 1.40 -15.45
N THR A 36 15.86 1.50 -14.58
CA THR A 36 15.67 0.65 -13.42
C THR A 36 15.03 -0.70 -13.80
N PRO A 37 15.21 -1.76 -13.00
CA PRO A 37 14.56 -3.05 -13.24
C PRO A 37 13.04 -2.94 -13.22
N ASP A 38 12.38 -3.81 -13.98
CA ASP A 38 10.97 -4.11 -13.76
C ASP A 38 10.78 -4.71 -12.37
N ILE A 39 9.63 -4.45 -11.75
CA ILE A 39 9.30 -5.01 -10.44
C ILE A 39 8.02 -5.84 -10.59
N TYR A 40 8.10 -7.10 -10.20
CA TYR A 40 6.98 -8.03 -10.14
C TYR A 40 6.74 -8.43 -8.69
N PHE A 41 5.47 -8.56 -8.30
CA PHE A 41 5.09 -9.03 -6.97
C PHE A 41 4.47 -10.41 -7.09
N ALA A 42 5.05 -11.38 -6.37
CA ALA A 42 4.60 -12.77 -6.33
C ALA A 42 4.44 -13.26 -4.88
N GLY A 43 3.83 -14.42 -4.69
CA GLY A 43 3.62 -14.98 -3.35
C GLY A 43 2.62 -14.18 -2.49
N ASN A 44 1.89 -13.26 -3.11
CA ASN A 44 0.81 -12.44 -2.56
C ASN A 44 -0.59 -13.06 -2.81
N GLY A 45 -0.62 -14.36 -3.12
CA GLY A 45 -1.80 -15.19 -3.36
C GLY A 45 -1.38 -16.60 -3.78
N ILE A 46 -2.36 -17.48 -4.06
CA ILE A 46 -2.14 -18.87 -4.50
C ILE A 46 -2.85 -19.08 -5.85
N SER A 47 -2.46 -18.31 -6.86
CA SER A 47 -2.93 -18.47 -8.23
C SER A 47 -1.79 -18.96 -9.12
N SER A 48 -1.97 -20.13 -9.73
CA SER A 48 -1.05 -20.66 -10.74
C SER A 48 -0.94 -19.73 -11.95
N ASP A 49 -2.06 -19.14 -12.36
CA ASP A 49 -2.15 -18.33 -13.57
C ASP A 49 -1.38 -17.03 -13.40
N ALA A 50 -1.60 -16.32 -12.28
CA ALA A 50 -0.87 -15.09 -11.98
C ALA A 50 0.64 -15.34 -11.84
N LEU A 51 1.05 -16.44 -11.20
CA LEU A 51 2.46 -16.79 -11.07
C LEU A 51 3.08 -17.14 -12.45
N SER A 52 2.36 -17.89 -13.27
CA SER A 52 2.81 -18.30 -14.60
C SER A 52 2.92 -17.11 -15.55
N GLU A 53 2.02 -16.14 -15.44
CA GLU A 53 2.07 -14.87 -16.18
C GLU A 53 3.33 -14.07 -15.82
N ILE A 54 3.66 -13.95 -14.53
CA ILE A 54 4.90 -13.29 -14.09
C ILE A 54 6.13 -14.01 -14.67
N ILE A 55 6.15 -15.35 -14.60
CA ILE A 55 7.24 -16.17 -15.17
C ILE A 55 7.37 -15.92 -16.67
N ALA A 56 6.25 -15.91 -17.41
CA ALA A 56 6.23 -15.64 -18.85
C ALA A 56 6.70 -14.23 -19.18
N MET A 57 6.27 -13.21 -18.42
CA MET A 57 6.71 -11.83 -18.59
C MET A 57 8.22 -11.70 -18.35
N ILE A 58 8.78 -12.35 -17.32
CA ILE A 58 10.23 -12.36 -17.08
C ILE A 58 10.95 -13.00 -18.28
N GLY A 59 10.46 -14.15 -18.75
CA GLY A 59 11.03 -14.88 -19.87
C GLY A 59 12.51 -15.22 -19.63
N ASN A 60 13.36 -14.93 -20.62
CA ASN A 60 14.81 -15.20 -20.53
C ASN A 60 15.61 -14.06 -19.88
N ARG A 61 14.97 -12.98 -19.44
CA ARG A 61 15.66 -11.81 -18.89
C ARG A 61 16.35 -12.14 -17.56
N ASP A 62 17.44 -11.42 -17.26
CA ASP A 62 18.09 -11.57 -15.97
C ASP A 62 17.25 -11.00 -14.84
N PHE A 63 17.14 -11.73 -13.74
CA PHE A 63 16.29 -11.33 -12.63
C PHE A 63 16.90 -11.67 -11.26
N SER A 64 16.49 -10.91 -10.26
CA SER A 64 16.77 -11.17 -8.84
C SER A 64 15.47 -11.42 -8.08
N VAL A 65 15.58 -12.02 -6.90
CA VAL A 65 14.46 -12.27 -5.99
C VAL A 65 14.73 -11.58 -4.66
N ASN A 66 13.79 -10.79 -4.19
CA ASN A 66 13.73 -10.35 -2.79
C ASN A 66 12.58 -11.08 -2.10
N VAL A 67 12.91 -12.09 -1.29
CA VAL A 67 11.92 -12.84 -0.50
C VAL A 67 11.77 -12.22 0.87
N ILE A 68 10.53 -11.88 1.23
CA ILE A 68 10.20 -11.12 2.43
C ILE A 68 9.20 -11.91 3.28
N SER A 69 9.66 -12.43 4.41
CA SER A 69 8.80 -13.09 5.39
C SER A 69 9.50 -13.14 6.74
N LYS A 70 8.90 -12.58 7.78
CA LYS A 70 9.47 -12.61 9.14
C LYS A 70 9.69 -14.04 9.64
N SER A 71 8.72 -14.93 9.41
CA SER A 71 8.81 -16.34 9.86
C SER A 71 9.47 -17.27 8.84
N GLY A 72 9.42 -16.93 7.55
CA GLY A 72 9.75 -17.82 6.44
C GLY A 72 8.78 -19.00 6.25
N THR A 73 7.64 -19.00 6.94
CA THR A 73 6.66 -20.10 6.92
C THR A 73 5.27 -19.66 6.48
N THR A 74 5.07 -18.38 6.17
CA THR A 74 3.87 -17.90 5.50
C THR A 74 3.71 -18.65 4.17
N THR A 75 2.56 -19.28 3.97
CA THR A 75 2.38 -20.34 2.96
C THR A 75 2.57 -19.82 1.53
N GLU A 76 1.91 -18.72 1.20
CA GLU A 76 1.88 -18.10 -0.12
C GLU A 76 3.29 -17.70 -0.61
N PRO A 77 4.07 -16.90 0.15
CA PRO A 77 5.44 -16.56 -0.26
C PRO A 77 6.39 -17.75 -0.20
N ALA A 78 6.20 -18.71 0.71
CA ALA A 78 7.06 -19.90 0.77
C ALA A 78 6.91 -20.80 -0.48
N ILE A 79 5.68 -20.94 -1.00
CA ILE A 79 5.42 -21.69 -2.25
C ILE A 79 6.06 -20.96 -3.43
N ALA A 80 5.79 -19.67 -3.59
CA ALA A 80 6.36 -18.88 -4.69
C ALA A 80 7.90 -18.87 -4.64
N PHE A 81 8.49 -18.74 -3.45
CA PHE A 81 9.94 -18.74 -3.30
C PHE A 81 10.58 -20.08 -3.68
N ARG A 82 9.94 -21.22 -3.38
CA ARG A 82 10.45 -22.53 -3.85
C ARG A 82 10.58 -22.57 -5.37
N ILE A 83 9.58 -22.06 -6.08
CA ILE A 83 9.53 -22.04 -7.54
C ILE A 83 10.62 -21.11 -8.10
N PHE A 84 10.66 -19.85 -7.63
CA PHE A 84 11.64 -18.89 -8.13
C PHE A 84 13.09 -19.23 -7.75
N LYS A 85 13.32 -19.83 -6.57
CA LYS A 85 14.63 -20.35 -6.18
C LYS A 85 15.09 -21.44 -7.15
N GLU A 86 14.23 -22.41 -7.46
CA GLU A 86 14.55 -23.47 -8.42
C GLU A 86 14.84 -22.90 -9.82
N MET A 87 14.07 -21.91 -10.27
CA MET A 87 14.32 -21.22 -11.54
C MET A 87 15.69 -20.52 -11.56
N LEU A 88 16.05 -19.81 -10.50
CA LEU A 88 17.36 -19.15 -10.40
C LEU A 88 18.49 -20.18 -10.38
N GLU A 89 18.38 -21.26 -9.60
CA GLU A 89 19.39 -22.32 -9.54
C GLU A 89 19.55 -23.05 -10.87
N LYS A 90 18.46 -23.29 -11.61
CA LYS A 90 18.50 -23.87 -12.96
C LYS A 90 19.19 -22.93 -13.95
N LYS A 91 18.97 -21.63 -13.84
CA LYS A 91 19.51 -20.64 -14.78
C LYS A 91 20.96 -20.25 -14.52
N TYR A 92 21.33 -20.09 -13.25
CA TYR A 92 22.63 -19.51 -12.84
C TYR A 92 23.52 -20.46 -12.03
N GLY A 93 23.06 -21.69 -11.76
CA GLY A 93 23.68 -22.54 -10.75
C GLY A 93 23.46 -21.99 -9.33
N LYS A 94 23.96 -22.72 -8.32
CA LYS A 94 23.75 -22.34 -6.91
C LYS A 94 24.46 -21.04 -6.53
N GLU A 95 25.73 -20.86 -6.93
CA GLU A 95 26.48 -19.64 -6.61
C GLU A 95 25.88 -18.41 -7.30
N GLY A 96 25.53 -18.52 -8.58
CA GLY A 96 24.88 -17.41 -9.29
C GLY A 96 23.47 -17.10 -8.78
N ALA A 97 22.73 -18.11 -8.31
CA ALA A 97 21.45 -17.90 -7.65
C ALA A 97 21.62 -17.20 -6.29
N ARG A 98 22.65 -17.57 -5.52
CA ARG A 98 22.97 -16.96 -4.22
C ARG A 98 23.21 -15.45 -4.33
N GLU A 99 23.91 -15.00 -5.35
CA GLU A 99 24.16 -13.57 -5.61
C GLU A 99 22.90 -12.79 -6.04
N ARG A 100 21.81 -13.50 -6.37
CA ARG A 100 20.56 -12.92 -6.89
C ARG A 100 19.37 -13.05 -5.92
N ILE A 101 19.56 -13.71 -4.78
CA ILE A 101 18.53 -13.88 -3.76
C ILE A 101 18.87 -13.00 -2.56
N TYR A 102 17.95 -12.10 -2.25
CA TYR A 102 17.97 -11.25 -1.06
C TYR A 102 16.84 -11.71 -0.13
N ALA A 103 17.13 -11.88 1.15
CA ALA A 103 16.17 -12.36 2.14
C ALA A 103 15.91 -11.31 3.23
N THR A 104 14.71 -10.75 3.27
CA THR A 104 14.28 -9.82 4.33
C THR A 104 13.42 -10.59 5.35
N THR A 105 14.01 -10.88 6.51
CA THR A 105 13.46 -11.84 7.48
C THR A 105 13.78 -11.43 8.93
N ASP A 106 13.29 -12.17 9.92
CA ASP A 106 13.72 -12.02 11.31
C ASP A 106 15.26 -12.07 11.46
N LYS A 107 15.79 -11.28 12.40
CA LYS A 107 17.24 -11.13 12.61
C LYS A 107 17.96 -12.45 12.93
N ALA A 108 17.29 -13.40 13.57
CA ALA A 108 17.91 -14.61 14.11
C ALA A 108 17.06 -15.89 14.01
N LYS A 109 15.75 -15.78 13.81
CA LYS A 109 14.80 -16.92 13.89
C LYS A 109 14.10 -17.14 12.55
N GLY A 110 13.39 -18.26 12.46
CA GLY A 110 12.52 -18.57 11.32
C GLY A 110 13.21 -19.32 10.19
N ALA A 111 12.40 -20.02 9.39
CA ALA A 111 12.88 -20.93 8.35
C ALA A 111 13.67 -20.21 7.25
N LEU A 112 13.24 -18.99 6.89
CA LEU A 112 13.91 -18.19 5.87
C LEU A 112 15.29 -17.70 6.34
N LYS A 113 15.42 -17.30 7.62
CA LYS A 113 16.73 -16.92 8.17
C LYS A 113 17.70 -18.11 8.18
N THR A 114 17.26 -19.28 8.63
CA THR A 114 18.08 -20.50 8.61
C THR A 114 18.53 -20.84 7.19
N LEU A 115 17.63 -20.78 6.22
CA LEU A 115 17.95 -21.05 4.81
C LEU A 115 18.94 -20.02 4.25
N ALA A 116 18.70 -18.73 4.47
CA ALA A 116 19.57 -17.66 3.99
C ALA A 116 20.98 -17.76 4.56
N THR A 117 21.13 -18.09 5.85
CA THR A 117 22.43 -18.35 6.47
C THR A 117 23.12 -19.56 5.85
N LYS A 118 22.39 -20.65 5.63
CA LYS A 118 22.95 -21.88 5.04
C LYS A 118 23.45 -21.67 3.61
N GLU A 119 22.66 -20.99 2.79
CA GLU A 119 22.94 -20.80 1.36
C GLU A 119 23.77 -19.53 1.09
N GLY A 120 24.01 -18.70 2.11
CA GLY A 120 24.85 -17.50 2.01
C GLY A 120 24.21 -16.33 1.26
N TYR A 121 22.87 -16.21 1.33
CA TYR A 121 22.13 -15.07 0.75
C TYR A 121 22.39 -13.79 1.55
N GLU A 122 22.36 -12.64 0.87
CA GLU A 122 22.34 -11.35 1.56
C GLU A 122 21.02 -11.19 2.32
N THR A 123 21.10 -10.73 3.58
CA THR A 123 19.93 -10.63 4.46
C THR A 123 19.71 -9.24 5.01
N PHE A 124 18.45 -8.82 5.03
CA PHE A 124 17.98 -7.65 5.76
C PHE A 124 17.03 -8.06 6.90
N VAL A 125 16.85 -7.16 7.87
CA VAL A 125 16.10 -7.45 9.10
C VAL A 125 14.70 -6.86 9.04
N VAL A 126 13.69 -7.68 9.36
CA VAL A 126 12.38 -7.23 9.83
C VAL A 126 12.46 -7.08 11.36
N PRO A 127 12.36 -5.86 11.92
CA PRO A 127 12.51 -5.67 13.36
C PRO A 127 11.49 -6.46 14.19
N ASP A 128 11.91 -6.92 15.38
CA ASP A 128 11.06 -7.75 16.24
C ASP A 128 9.82 -6.99 16.71
N ASN A 129 9.98 -5.70 17.01
CA ASN A 129 8.97 -4.78 17.53
C ASN A 129 8.19 -4.03 16.45
N VAL A 130 8.39 -4.35 15.17
CA VAL A 130 7.62 -3.76 14.05
C VAL A 130 6.72 -4.84 13.46
N GLY A 131 5.40 -4.60 13.53
CA GLY A 131 4.40 -5.46 12.91
C GLY A 131 4.39 -5.32 11.39
N GLY A 132 3.92 -6.34 10.67
CA GLY A 132 3.98 -6.37 9.20
C GLY A 132 3.35 -5.14 8.53
N ARG A 133 2.14 -4.75 8.94
CA ARG A 133 1.42 -3.60 8.38
C ARG A 133 2.06 -2.22 8.65
N TYR A 134 3.02 -2.16 9.58
CA TYR A 134 3.81 -0.96 9.95
C TYR A 134 5.26 -1.02 9.44
N SER A 135 5.56 -1.95 8.53
CA SER A 135 6.96 -2.26 8.16
C SER A 135 7.45 -1.61 6.87
N VAL A 136 6.65 -0.78 6.21
CA VAL A 136 7.00 -0.21 4.89
C VAL A 136 8.28 0.64 4.95
N LEU A 137 8.52 1.37 6.03
CA LEU A 137 9.74 2.16 6.25
C LEU A 137 10.93 1.35 6.83
N THR A 138 10.83 0.03 6.79
CA THR A 138 11.94 -0.89 7.09
C THR A 138 12.47 -1.51 5.79
N ALA A 139 13.48 -2.39 5.86
CA ALA A 139 13.98 -3.09 4.68
C ALA A 139 12.90 -3.85 3.88
N VAL A 140 11.75 -4.17 4.50
CA VAL A 140 10.57 -4.74 3.83
C VAL A 140 10.13 -3.88 2.64
N GLY A 141 9.96 -2.57 2.83
CA GLY A 141 9.60 -1.66 1.74
C GLY A 141 10.81 -0.99 1.10
N LEU A 142 11.80 -0.58 1.89
CA LEU A 142 12.90 0.27 1.40
C LEU A 142 13.73 -0.39 0.29
N LEU A 143 13.99 -1.70 0.36
CA LEU A 143 14.75 -2.39 -0.70
C LEU A 143 14.04 -2.36 -2.06
N PRO A 144 12.78 -2.85 -2.21
CA PRO A 144 12.11 -2.77 -3.50
C PRO A 144 11.83 -1.33 -3.95
N ILE A 145 11.57 -0.41 -3.02
CA ILE A 145 11.39 1.03 -3.33
C ILE A 145 12.68 1.59 -3.94
N ALA A 146 13.84 1.34 -3.32
CA ALA A 146 15.13 1.81 -3.85
C ALA A 146 15.46 1.21 -5.22
N VAL A 147 15.14 -0.08 -5.46
CA VAL A 147 15.34 -0.72 -6.78
C VAL A 147 14.51 -0.03 -7.88
N SER A 148 13.36 0.56 -7.53
CA SER A 148 12.57 1.36 -8.48
C SER A 148 13.16 2.76 -8.79
N GLY A 149 14.34 3.05 -8.23
CA GLY A 149 15.04 4.32 -8.35
C GLY A 149 14.47 5.44 -7.49
N ILE A 150 13.56 5.15 -6.56
CA ILE A 150 13.01 6.13 -5.61
C ILE A 150 14.08 6.45 -4.55
N ASP A 151 14.18 7.74 -4.20
CA ASP A 151 15.10 8.22 -3.17
C ASP A 151 14.58 7.89 -1.76
N ILE A 152 15.07 6.78 -1.21
CA ILE A 152 14.64 6.32 0.12
C ILE A 152 15.15 7.21 1.26
N GLU A 153 16.20 8.01 1.06
CA GLU A 153 16.68 8.95 2.08
C GLU A 153 15.67 10.07 2.26
N LYS A 154 15.18 10.64 1.15
CA LYS A 154 14.09 11.64 1.16
C LYS A 154 12.79 11.09 1.72
N LEU A 155 12.45 9.84 1.38
CA LEU A 155 11.28 9.17 1.95
C LEU A 155 11.38 9.08 3.48
N MET A 156 12.53 8.63 3.99
CA MET A 156 12.79 8.55 5.43
C MET A 156 12.84 9.93 6.10
N GLN A 157 13.38 10.95 5.42
CA GLN A 157 13.40 12.32 5.90
C GLN A 157 11.98 12.84 6.14
N GLY A 158 11.07 12.70 5.18
CA GLY A 158 9.69 13.15 5.34
C GLY A 158 8.95 12.45 6.49
N ALA A 159 9.19 11.14 6.67
CA ALA A 159 8.65 10.40 7.80
C ALA A 159 9.21 10.88 9.16
N ALA A 160 10.50 11.20 9.20
CA ALA A 160 11.15 11.72 10.41
C ALA A 160 10.66 13.13 10.78
N GLU A 161 10.49 14.00 9.79
CA GLU A 161 9.94 15.35 9.98
C GLU A 161 8.50 15.26 10.53
N GLN A 162 7.65 14.42 9.92
CA GLN A 162 6.28 14.19 10.42
C GLN A 162 6.26 13.64 11.84
N ARG A 163 7.22 12.76 12.20
CA ARG A 163 7.35 12.26 13.57
C ARG A 163 7.62 13.37 14.57
N GLU A 164 8.57 14.26 14.30
CA GLU A 164 8.90 15.35 15.21
C GLU A 164 7.71 16.29 15.38
N GLU A 165 6.99 16.60 14.29
CA GLU A 165 5.77 17.42 14.34
C GLU A 165 4.65 16.77 15.16
N ALA A 166 4.40 15.47 14.94
CA ALA A 166 3.38 14.71 15.65
C ALA A 166 3.65 14.68 17.16
N LEU A 167 4.90 14.43 17.55
CA LEU A 167 5.31 14.38 18.96
C LEU A 167 5.27 15.75 19.63
N ALA A 168 5.68 16.81 18.93
CA ALA A 168 5.60 18.17 19.44
C ALA A 168 4.15 18.64 19.62
N GLY A 169 3.25 18.25 18.71
CA GLY A 169 1.83 18.59 18.78
C GLY A 169 1.04 17.79 19.81
N GLY A 170 1.44 16.55 20.10
CA GLY A 170 0.75 15.67 21.04
C GLY A 170 -0.72 15.48 20.65
N VAL A 171 -1.66 15.78 21.56
CA VAL A 171 -3.11 15.67 21.28
C VAL A 171 -3.60 16.70 20.23
N GLN A 172 -2.85 17.77 20.02
CA GLN A 172 -3.15 18.79 19.01
C GLN A 172 -2.54 18.47 17.65
N SER A 173 -1.78 17.37 17.54
CA SER A 173 -1.23 16.95 16.25
C SER A 173 -2.34 16.55 15.27
N VAL A 174 -2.10 16.72 13.98
CA VAL A 174 -3.09 16.43 12.94
C VAL A 174 -3.46 14.93 12.90
N GLU A 175 -2.53 14.05 13.25
CA GLU A 175 -2.74 12.60 13.39
C GLU A 175 -3.70 12.28 14.54
N ALA A 176 -3.48 12.92 15.70
CA ALA A 176 -4.34 12.73 16.85
C ALA A 176 -5.75 13.27 16.57
N GLN A 177 -5.87 14.41 15.88
CA GLN A 177 -7.16 14.96 15.44
C GLN A 177 -7.87 14.04 14.45
N TYR A 178 -7.16 13.49 13.46
CA TYR A 178 -7.72 12.51 12.52
C TYR A 178 -8.22 11.25 13.25
N ALA A 179 -7.42 10.69 14.17
CA ALA A 179 -7.82 9.55 14.99
C ALA A 179 -9.08 9.82 15.84
N MET A 180 -9.12 10.97 16.54
CA MET A 180 -10.26 11.37 17.36
C MET A 180 -11.53 11.59 16.54
N ASN A 181 -11.42 12.31 15.41
CA ASN A 181 -12.56 12.60 14.55
C ASN A 181 -13.20 11.33 14.01
N ARG A 182 -12.40 10.38 13.53
CA ARG A 182 -12.91 9.11 12.99
C ARG A 182 -13.64 8.28 14.02
N GLN A 183 -13.08 8.17 15.22
CA GLN A 183 -13.69 7.43 16.31
C GLN A 183 -14.97 8.11 16.81
N MET A 184 -14.98 9.45 16.90
CA MET A 184 -16.19 10.21 17.20
C MET A 184 -17.29 9.98 16.15
N LEU A 185 -16.95 10.03 14.86
CA LEU A 185 -17.88 9.74 13.78
C LEU A 185 -18.41 8.31 13.86
N SER A 186 -17.55 7.33 14.14
CA SER A 186 -17.96 5.94 14.34
C SER A 186 -18.97 5.79 15.48
N ASN A 187 -18.74 6.47 16.62
CA ASN A 187 -19.65 6.48 17.77
C ASN A 187 -21.01 7.12 17.48
N THR A 188 -21.13 7.91 16.41
CA THR A 188 -22.39 8.48 15.94
C THR A 188 -23.03 7.70 14.78
N GLY A 189 -22.56 6.48 14.51
CA GLY A 189 -23.13 5.57 13.52
C GLY A 189 -22.41 5.55 12.16
N LYS A 190 -21.27 6.25 12.02
CA LYS A 190 -20.47 6.27 10.77
C LYS A 190 -19.45 5.13 10.75
N HIS A 191 -19.95 3.90 10.70
CA HIS A 191 -19.14 2.69 10.86
C HIS A 191 -18.31 2.29 9.64
N VAL A 192 -18.48 2.95 8.50
CA VAL A 192 -17.67 2.72 7.29
C VAL A 192 -16.91 3.99 6.99
N GLU A 193 -15.59 3.90 6.91
CA GLU A 193 -14.78 4.99 6.38
C GLU A 193 -14.32 4.67 4.97
N ILE A 194 -14.53 5.61 4.07
CA ILE A 194 -14.08 5.55 2.68
C ILE A 194 -12.85 6.44 2.55
N LEU A 195 -11.69 5.83 2.29
CA LEU A 195 -10.52 6.58 1.84
C LEU A 195 -10.62 6.83 0.33
N ALA A 196 -10.76 8.09 -0.05
CA ALA A 196 -10.88 8.53 -1.43
C ALA A 196 -9.61 9.28 -1.86
N ALA A 197 -9.21 9.10 -3.11
CA ALA A 197 -8.17 9.89 -3.75
C ALA A 197 -8.57 10.20 -5.20
N TYR A 198 -7.99 11.26 -5.76
CA TYR A 198 -8.27 11.72 -7.12
C TYR A 198 -7.17 11.34 -8.14
N GLU A 199 -6.24 10.49 -7.71
CA GLU A 199 -5.08 10.06 -8.46
C GLU A 199 -5.06 8.52 -8.52
N PRO A 200 -5.18 7.91 -9.71
CA PRO A 200 -5.22 6.44 -9.84
C PRO A 200 -3.97 5.74 -9.29
N SER A 201 -2.83 6.45 -9.26
CA SER A 201 -1.58 5.98 -8.66
C SER A 201 -1.66 5.75 -7.15
N PHE A 202 -2.66 6.31 -6.48
CA PHE A 202 -2.90 6.16 -5.05
C PHE A 202 -3.62 4.85 -4.69
N ARG A 203 -4.10 4.07 -5.67
CA ARG A 203 -4.92 2.88 -5.42
C ARG A 203 -4.29 1.90 -4.43
N PHE A 204 -3.00 1.57 -4.58
CA PHE A 204 -2.33 0.67 -3.65
C PHE A 204 -1.99 1.31 -2.29
N MET A 205 -1.89 2.64 -2.20
CA MET A 205 -1.84 3.32 -0.89
C MET A 205 -3.15 3.12 -0.15
N ALA A 206 -4.29 3.15 -0.85
CA ALA A 206 -5.57 2.84 -0.23
C ALA A 206 -5.68 1.36 0.20
N GLU A 207 -5.14 0.41 -0.58
CA GLU A 207 -5.04 -0.99 -0.15
C GLU A 207 -4.14 -1.18 1.10
N TRP A 208 -2.99 -0.50 1.14
CA TRP A 208 -2.12 -0.49 2.31
C TRP A 208 -2.83 0.11 3.55
N TRP A 209 -3.54 1.23 3.37
CA TRP A 209 -4.31 1.87 4.43
C TRP A 209 -5.44 0.96 4.95
N LYS A 210 -6.15 0.25 4.06
CA LYS A 210 -7.18 -0.72 4.47
C LYS A 210 -6.59 -1.82 5.35
N GLN A 211 -5.41 -2.34 5.01
CA GLN A 211 -4.73 -3.30 5.89
C GLN A 211 -4.35 -2.65 7.22
N LEU A 212 -3.76 -1.46 7.19
CA LEU A 212 -3.30 -0.75 8.38
C LEU A 212 -4.44 -0.58 9.40
N TYR A 213 -5.58 -0.04 8.98
CA TYR A 213 -6.72 0.19 9.88
C TYR A 213 -7.53 -1.07 10.15
N GLY A 214 -7.82 -1.88 9.14
CA GLY A 214 -8.65 -3.08 9.28
C GLY A 214 -8.05 -4.12 10.21
N GLU A 215 -6.76 -4.43 10.10
CA GLU A 215 -6.10 -5.39 11.01
C GLU A 215 -5.81 -4.81 12.39
N SER A 216 -5.71 -3.49 12.53
CA SER A 216 -5.44 -2.85 13.82
C SER A 216 -6.71 -2.72 14.66
N GLU A 217 -7.79 -2.23 14.05
CA GLU A 217 -9.04 -1.86 14.73
C GLU A 217 -10.12 -2.96 14.70
N GLY A 218 -10.09 -3.86 13.71
CA GLY A 218 -11.08 -4.94 13.56
C GLY A 218 -10.92 -6.05 14.60
N LYS A 219 -11.26 -5.77 15.85
CA LYS A 219 -11.06 -6.64 17.02
C LYS A 219 -12.30 -6.63 17.91
N ASP A 220 -12.50 -7.73 18.63
CA ASP A 220 -13.52 -7.80 19.69
C ASP A 220 -14.93 -7.38 19.21
N GLN A 221 -15.25 -7.71 17.95
CA GLN A 221 -16.50 -7.35 17.27
C GLN A 221 -16.75 -5.84 17.12
N THR A 222 -15.68 -5.05 17.17
CA THR A 222 -15.65 -3.60 16.95
C THR A 222 -14.78 -3.23 15.74
N GLY A 223 -14.69 -1.93 15.47
CA GLY A 223 -13.83 -1.35 14.44
C GLY A 223 -14.62 -0.59 13.38
N ILE A 224 -13.95 0.38 12.74
CA ILE A 224 -14.46 1.05 11.55
C ILE A 224 -14.14 0.15 10.35
N PHE A 225 -15.11 -0.13 9.50
CA PHE A 225 -14.87 -0.90 8.28
C PHE A 225 -14.13 -0.02 7.25
N PRO A 226 -12.88 -0.35 6.88
CA PRO A 226 -12.12 0.46 5.94
C PRO A 226 -12.48 0.09 4.50
N ALA A 227 -13.05 1.04 3.78
CA ALA A 227 -13.33 0.99 2.36
C ALA A 227 -12.49 2.04 1.62
N SER A 228 -12.42 1.94 0.29
CA SER A 228 -11.69 2.90 -0.52
C SER A 228 -12.33 3.06 -1.89
N VAL A 229 -12.17 4.24 -2.49
CA VAL A 229 -12.63 4.57 -3.85
C VAL A 229 -11.56 5.36 -4.60
N ASP A 230 -11.50 5.18 -5.91
CA ASP A 230 -10.67 5.94 -6.83
C ASP A 230 -11.56 6.94 -7.59
N LEU A 231 -11.42 8.23 -7.31
CA LEU A 231 -12.25 9.29 -7.86
C LEU A 231 -11.53 10.01 -9.00
N THR A 232 -12.23 10.50 -10.02
CA THR A 232 -13.68 10.40 -10.26
C THR A 232 -14.25 9.07 -10.77
N PRO A 233 -13.49 8.03 -11.22
CA PRO A 233 -14.09 6.81 -11.78
C PRO A 233 -15.19 6.18 -10.92
N ASP A 234 -14.97 6.08 -9.60
CA ASP A 234 -15.94 5.45 -8.70
C ASP A 234 -17.14 6.34 -8.35
N LEU A 235 -17.18 7.61 -8.77
CA LEU A 235 -18.44 8.37 -8.80
C LEU A 235 -19.44 7.73 -9.77
N HIS A 236 -18.95 7.01 -10.78
CA HIS A 236 -19.76 6.30 -11.78
C HIS A 236 -20.07 4.84 -11.40
N SER A 237 -19.77 4.43 -10.16
CA SER A 237 -20.12 3.12 -9.61
C SER A 237 -20.72 3.28 -8.20
N MET A 238 -19.94 3.83 -7.28
CA MET A 238 -20.27 4.03 -5.87
C MET A 238 -20.87 5.40 -5.57
N GLY A 239 -20.71 6.39 -6.46
CA GLY A 239 -21.20 7.76 -6.24
C GLY A 239 -22.68 7.83 -5.87
N GLN A 240 -23.54 7.05 -6.53
CA GLN A 240 -24.97 6.94 -6.17
C GLN A 240 -25.18 6.46 -4.73
N TYR A 241 -24.45 5.43 -4.30
CA TYR A 241 -24.56 4.91 -2.93
C TYR A 241 -24.00 5.90 -1.92
N MET A 242 -22.87 6.54 -2.23
CA MET A 242 -22.27 7.57 -1.37
C MET A 242 -23.22 8.76 -1.21
N GLN A 243 -23.91 9.19 -2.27
CA GLN A 243 -24.84 10.31 -2.23
C GLN A 243 -26.17 9.98 -1.52
N GLU A 244 -26.81 8.84 -1.81
CA GLU A 244 -28.20 8.57 -1.39
C GLU A 244 -28.41 7.21 -0.67
N GLY A 245 -27.37 6.39 -0.55
CA GLY A 245 -27.41 5.13 0.21
C GLY A 245 -27.51 5.32 1.73
N ARG A 246 -27.19 4.28 2.51
CA ARG A 246 -27.26 4.36 3.98
C ARG A 246 -26.26 5.39 4.52
N ARG A 247 -26.70 6.27 5.44
CA ARG A 247 -25.88 7.35 6.04
C ARG A 247 -24.93 6.87 7.14
N MET A 248 -24.29 5.72 6.91
CA MET A 248 -23.29 5.09 7.79
C MET A 248 -21.84 5.34 7.34
N LEU A 249 -21.66 6.19 6.33
CA LEU A 249 -20.38 6.49 5.71
C LEU A 249 -19.77 7.75 6.33
N GLN A 250 -18.46 7.71 6.54
CA GLN A 250 -17.58 8.88 6.63
C GLN A 250 -16.55 8.79 5.49
N GLU A 251 -16.12 9.91 4.94
CA GLU A 251 -15.16 9.97 3.85
C GLU A 251 -13.90 10.72 4.28
N THR A 252 -12.74 10.17 3.93
CA THR A 252 -11.45 10.83 4.07
C THR A 252 -10.86 10.99 2.68
N VAL A 253 -10.72 12.23 2.21
CA VAL A 253 -10.16 12.54 0.89
C VAL A 253 -8.68 12.90 1.04
N VAL A 254 -7.80 12.17 0.36
CA VAL A 254 -6.39 12.55 0.17
C VAL A 254 -6.27 13.27 -1.16
N PHE A 255 -5.78 14.51 -1.13
CA PHE A 255 -5.63 15.34 -2.33
C PHE A 255 -4.24 15.97 -2.41
N PHE A 256 -3.65 15.99 -3.60
CA PHE A 256 -2.35 16.61 -3.85
C PHE A 256 -2.54 17.90 -4.64
N ASP A 257 -2.04 19.02 -4.11
CA ASP A 257 -2.27 20.34 -4.70
C ASP A 257 -1.60 20.50 -6.06
N LYS A 258 -0.40 19.93 -6.24
CA LYS A 258 0.34 19.98 -7.49
C LYS A 258 0.34 18.62 -8.18
N ALA A 259 -0.17 18.60 -9.40
CA ALA A 259 0.04 17.49 -10.33
C ALA A 259 1.50 17.41 -10.77
N ARG A 260 1.99 16.19 -11.04
CA ARG A 260 3.36 15.97 -11.56
C ARG A 260 3.58 16.55 -12.95
N THR A 261 2.54 16.50 -13.76
CA THR A 261 2.51 16.96 -15.14
C THR A 261 1.24 17.76 -15.34
N SER A 262 1.27 18.65 -16.33
CA SER A 262 0.15 19.51 -16.68
C SER A 262 -0.23 19.26 -18.13
N ILE A 263 -1.52 19.12 -18.39
CA ILE A 263 -2.10 18.98 -19.73
C ILE A 263 -3.33 19.88 -19.77
N ALA A 264 -3.32 20.85 -20.67
CA ALA A 264 -4.47 21.71 -20.93
C ALA A 264 -5.45 21.01 -21.87
N VAL A 265 -6.76 21.21 -21.64
CA VAL A 265 -7.81 20.74 -22.55
C VAL A 265 -7.71 21.53 -23.87
N PRO A 266 -7.60 20.87 -25.03
CA PRO A 266 -7.60 21.56 -26.32
C PRO A 266 -8.98 22.15 -26.62
N SER A 267 -9.01 23.21 -27.43
CA SER A 267 -10.26 23.65 -28.07
C SER A 267 -10.60 22.75 -29.25
N ASP A 268 -11.90 22.57 -29.49
CA ASP A 268 -12.43 21.92 -30.70
C ASP A 268 -13.27 22.93 -31.50
N GLU A 269 -13.07 23.01 -32.82
CA GLU A 269 -13.77 24.00 -33.66
C GLU A 269 -15.28 23.70 -33.77
N GLU A 270 -15.68 22.42 -33.77
CA GLU A 270 -17.08 22.02 -33.89
C GLU A 270 -17.82 22.06 -32.54
N ASN A 271 -17.10 21.82 -31.44
CA ASN A 271 -17.59 21.85 -30.06
C ASN A 271 -18.86 21.01 -29.86
N LEU A 272 -18.93 19.85 -30.50
CA LEU A 272 -20.12 18.98 -30.48
C LEU A 272 -20.43 18.45 -29.07
N ASP A 273 -19.42 18.34 -28.21
CA ASP A 273 -19.54 17.91 -26.82
C ASP A 273 -19.88 19.05 -25.84
N GLY A 274 -19.86 20.30 -26.32
CA GLY A 274 -20.09 21.50 -25.51
C GLY A 274 -18.99 21.80 -24.48
N LEU A 275 -17.80 21.18 -24.57
CA LEU A 275 -16.74 21.27 -23.56
C LEU A 275 -15.74 22.41 -23.78
N ASN A 276 -15.88 23.24 -24.82
CA ASN A 276 -14.96 24.38 -25.06
C ASN A 276 -14.87 25.38 -23.90
N TYR A 277 -15.82 25.41 -22.95
CA TYR A 277 -15.67 26.22 -21.72
C TYR A 277 -14.52 25.75 -20.81
N LEU A 278 -14.01 24.53 -21.05
CA LEU A 278 -12.83 23.95 -20.43
C LEU A 278 -11.55 24.17 -21.24
N ALA A 279 -11.64 24.62 -22.50
CA ALA A 279 -10.48 24.81 -23.36
C ALA A 279 -9.45 25.75 -22.71
N GLY A 280 -8.18 25.38 -22.77
CA GLY A 280 -7.07 26.08 -22.15
C GLY A 280 -6.96 25.90 -20.62
N ARG A 281 -7.91 25.23 -19.97
CA ARG A 281 -7.79 24.88 -18.55
C ARG A 281 -6.97 23.61 -18.38
N GLU A 282 -6.12 23.60 -17.37
CA GLU A 282 -5.37 22.42 -16.97
C GLU A 282 -6.29 21.34 -16.41
N MET A 283 -6.03 20.07 -16.75
CA MET A 283 -6.79 18.94 -16.20
C MET A 283 -6.72 18.88 -14.67
N SER A 284 -5.60 19.28 -14.06
CA SER A 284 -5.45 19.36 -12.60
C SER A 284 -6.44 20.34 -11.95
N TYR A 285 -6.68 21.48 -12.59
CA TYR A 285 -7.70 22.43 -12.15
C TYR A 285 -9.10 21.82 -12.21
N ILE A 286 -9.43 21.13 -13.31
CA ILE A 286 -10.73 20.49 -13.49
C ILE A 286 -10.92 19.39 -12.43
N ASN A 287 -9.88 18.61 -12.16
CA ASN A 287 -9.88 17.56 -11.14
C ASN A 287 -10.11 18.15 -9.73
N GLU A 288 -9.45 19.27 -9.40
CA GLU A 288 -9.70 19.96 -8.13
C GLU A 288 -11.16 20.46 -8.03
N LYS A 289 -11.74 20.97 -9.13
CA LYS A 289 -13.16 21.37 -9.14
C LYS A 289 -14.10 20.18 -8.97
N ALA A 290 -13.80 19.03 -9.58
CA ALA A 290 -14.54 17.81 -9.34
C ALA A 290 -14.46 17.38 -7.87
N MET A 291 -13.28 17.45 -7.25
CA MET A 291 -13.12 17.17 -5.82
C MET A 291 -13.93 18.11 -4.93
N GLN A 292 -13.83 19.42 -5.16
CA GLN A 292 -14.57 20.42 -4.39
C GLN A 292 -16.09 20.25 -4.51
N ALA A 293 -16.58 20.00 -5.73
CA ALA A 293 -18.00 19.78 -5.99
C ALA A 293 -18.51 18.49 -5.35
N THR A 294 -17.75 17.40 -5.48
CA THR A 294 -18.09 16.09 -4.89
C THR A 294 -18.14 16.18 -3.37
N LYS A 295 -17.12 16.79 -2.75
CA LYS A 295 -17.10 17.04 -1.30
C LYS A 295 -18.35 17.80 -0.85
N ALA A 296 -18.71 18.89 -1.54
CA ALA A 296 -19.89 19.66 -1.21
C ALA A 296 -21.20 18.85 -1.35
N ALA A 297 -21.31 18.03 -2.40
CA ALA A 297 -22.45 17.15 -2.64
C ALA A 297 -22.57 16.04 -1.58
N HIS A 298 -21.47 15.40 -1.22
CA HIS A 298 -21.44 14.36 -0.18
C HIS A 298 -21.79 14.93 1.19
N ILE A 299 -21.27 16.12 1.55
CA ILE A 299 -21.64 16.82 2.79
C ILE A 299 -23.13 17.14 2.83
N SER A 300 -23.70 17.69 1.74
CA SER A 300 -25.14 17.98 1.68
C SER A 300 -25.99 16.71 1.68
N GLY A 301 -25.45 15.60 1.17
CA GLY A 301 -26.02 14.25 1.26
C GLY A 301 -25.86 13.58 2.63
N GLY A 302 -25.22 14.22 3.62
CA GLY A 302 -25.08 13.70 4.98
C GLY A 302 -23.91 12.72 5.19
N VAL A 303 -22.91 12.74 4.30
CA VAL A 303 -21.61 12.08 4.50
C VAL A 303 -20.61 13.10 5.04
N PRO A 304 -20.10 12.95 6.28
CA PRO A 304 -19.00 13.77 6.78
C PRO A 304 -17.74 13.53 5.96
N VAL A 305 -17.04 14.61 5.58
CA VAL A 305 -15.81 14.54 4.79
C VAL A 305 -14.65 15.17 5.57
N THR A 306 -13.57 14.40 5.75
CA THR A 306 -12.26 14.87 6.22
C THR A 306 -11.34 15.03 5.00
N GLU A 307 -10.60 16.13 4.92
CA GLU A 307 -9.67 16.38 3.82
C GLU A 307 -8.23 16.39 4.34
N ILE A 308 -7.37 15.57 3.73
CA ILE A 308 -5.93 15.55 3.92
C ILE A 308 -5.32 16.13 2.64
N ARG A 309 -4.94 17.41 2.68
CA ARG A 309 -4.24 18.06 1.55
C ARG A 309 -2.74 17.97 1.72
N LEU A 310 -2.07 17.65 0.62
CA LEU A 310 -0.62 17.50 0.53
C LEU A 310 -0.10 18.34 -0.63
N PRO A 311 1.11 18.92 -0.55
CA PRO A 311 1.58 19.88 -1.55
C PRO A 311 1.81 19.24 -2.93
N GLU A 312 2.43 18.06 -2.98
CA GLU A 312 2.76 17.35 -4.22
C GLU A 312 3.12 15.90 -3.94
N ILE A 313 3.09 15.05 -4.97
CA ILE A 313 3.49 13.64 -4.83
C ILE A 313 4.99 13.46 -5.03
N CYS A 314 5.76 13.63 -3.95
CA CYS A 314 7.20 13.38 -3.88
C CYS A 314 7.57 12.48 -2.69
N GLU A 315 8.83 12.02 -2.63
CA GLU A 315 9.34 11.11 -1.62
C GLU A 315 9.09 11.62 -0.20
N GLN A 316 9.42 12.88 0.09
CA GLN A 316 9.20 13.46 1.42
C GLN A 316 7.72 13.46 1.80
N THR A 317 6.84 13.92 0.92
CA THR A 317 5.39 13.95 1.19
C THR A 317 4.83 12.56 1.43
N VAL A 318 5.24 11.57 0.64
CA VAL A 318 4.77 10.18 0.81
C VAL A 318 5.29 9.58 2.11
N GLY A 319 6.54 9.87 2.49
CA GLY A 319 7.11 9.45 3.77
C GLY A 319 6.35 10.04 4.96
N ALA A 320 6.05 11.34 4.90
CA ALA A 320 5.24 12.02 5.89
C ALA A 320 3.83 11.42 5.98
N LEU A 321 3.16 11.17 4.85
CA LEU A 321 1.82 10.57 4.82
C LEU A 321 1.78 9.15 5.41
N ILE A 322 2.79 8.33 5.14
CA ILE A 322 2.91 7.00 5.74
C ILE A 322 2.95 7.12 7.26
N TYR A 323 3.85 7.96 7.78
CA TYR A 323 3.99 8.14 9.22
C TYR A 323 2.73 8.71 9.86
N PHE A 324 2.09 9.70 9.22
CA PHE A 324 0.82 10.28 9.64
C PHE A 324 -0.24 9.17 9.87
N PHE A 325 -0.43 8.29 8.90
CA PHE A 325 -1.42 7.23 9.02
C PHE A 325 -1.04 6.17 10.05
N GLU A 326 0.23 5.78 10.13
CA GLU A 326 0.72 4.81 11.12
C GLU A 326 0.50 5.31 12.55
N TYR A 327 0.88 6.56 12.82
CA TYR A 327 0.71 7.19 14.13
C TYR A 327 -0.78 7.34 14.48
N ALA A 328 -1.59 7.87 13.56
CA ALA A 328 -3.02 8.02 13.79
C ALA A 328 -3.73 6.67 14.01
N CYS A 329 -3.32 5.62 13.31
CA CYS A 329 -3.88 4.28 13.49
C CYS A 329 -3.59 3.73 14.90
N GLY A 330 -2.36 3.93 15.39
CA GLY A 330 -1.99 3.56 16.77
C GLY A 330 -2.84 4.29 17.81
N VAL A 331 -2.99 5.61 17.67
CA VAL A 331 -3.84 6.43 18.56
C VAL A 331 -5.30 5.99 18.49
N SER A 332 -5.83 5.79 17.29
CA SER A 332 -7.21 5.40 17.04
C SER A 332 -7.56 4.01 17.60
N GLY A 333 -6.64 3.05 17.52
CA GLY A 333 -6.76 1.75 18.16
C GLY A 333 -6.85 1.84 19.69
N TYR A 334 -6.05 2.72 20.31
CA TYR A 334 -6.16 2.96 21.75
C TYR A 334 -7.47 3.67 22.15
N ILE A 335 -7.95 4.63 21.35
CA ILE A 335 -9.25 5.29 21.59
C ILE A 335 -10.40 4.28 21.54
N SER A 336 -10.34 3.31 20.62
CA SER A 336 -11.34 2.24 20.49
C SER A 336 -11.18 1.10 21.52
N GLY A 337 -10.15 1.16 22.38
CA GLY A 337 -9.95 0.20 23.46
C GLY A 337 -9.40 -1.17 23.03
N VAL A 338 -8.83 -1.27 21.82
CA VAL A 338 -8.28 -2.53 21.28
C VAL A 338 -6.76 -2.51 21.28
N ASN A 339 -6.13 -3.67 21.04
CA ASN A 339 -4.70 -3.72 20.77
C ASN A 339 -4.43 -3.53 19.26
N PRO A 340 -3.89 -2.38 18.82
CA PRO A 340 -3.69 -2.09 17.40
C PRO A 340 -2.53 -2.86 16.77
N PHE A 341 -1.73 -3.59 17.55
CA PHE A 341 -0.46 -4.18 17.09
C PHE A 341 -0.48 -5.72 17.00
N ASN A 342 -1.62 -6.36 17.32
CA ASN A 342 -1.80 -7.81 17.15
C ASN A 342 -2.77 -8.15 15.99
N GLN A 343 -2.96 -9.43 15.68
CA GLN A 343 -3.91 -9.90 14.67
C GLN A 343 -4.38 -11.35 14.91
N PRO A 344 -4.96 -11.70 16.06
CA PRO A 344 -5.22 -13.10 16.41
C PRO A 344 -6.20 -13.82 15.46
N GLY A 345 -7.17 -13.11 14.89
CA GLY A 345 -8.22 -13.69 14.06
C GLY A 345 -7.73 -14.36 12.76
N VAL A 346 -6.59 -13.91 12.22
CA VAL A 346 -6.05 -14.44 10.95
C VAL A 346 -5.53 -15.88 11.09
N GLU A 347 -5.32 -16.37 12.31
CA GLU A 347 -4.84 -17.75 12.51
C GLU A 347 -5.96 -18.80 12.35
N ALA A 348 -7.23 -18.41 12.44
CA ALA A 348 -8.36 -19.33 12.34
C ALA A 348 -8.44 -20.00 10.96
N TYR A 349 -8.41 -19.23 9.87
CA TYR A 349 -8.46 -19.80 8.52
C TYR A 349 -7.21 -20.60 8.20
N LYS A 350 -6.03 -20.18 8.71
CA LYS A 350 -4.77 -20.91 8.51
C LYS A 350 -4.82 -22.30 9.11
N LYS A 351 -5.34 -22.45 10.33
CA LYS A 351 -5.52 -23.77 10.97
C LYS A 351 -6.42 -24.68 10.14
N ASN A 352 -7.57 -24.16 9.69
CA ASN A 352 -8.49 -24.93 8.86
C ASN A 352 -7.84 -25.34 7.52
N MET A 353 -7.15 -24.40 6.87
CA MET A 353 -6.42 -24.68 5.63
C MET A 353 -5.34 -25.75 5.84
N PHE A 354 -4.56 -25.68 6.92
CA PHE A 354 -3.54 -26.67 7.23
C PHE A 354 -4.13 -28.07 7.49
N HIS A 355 -5.27 -28.14 8.19
CA HIS A 355 -6.00 -29.38 8.38
C HIS A 355 -6.46 -29.97 7.04
N LEU A 356 -7.10 -29.16 6.18
CA LEU A 356 -7.56 -29.58 4.86
C LEU A 356 -6.43 -30.01 3.92
N LEU A 357 -5.24 -29.43 4.08
CA LEU A 357 -4.03 -29.80 3.33
C LEU A 357 -3.30 -31.00 3.94
N GLY A 358 -3.82 -31.62 5.00
CA GLY A 358 -3.24 -32.80 5.64
C GLY A 358 -1.90 -32.54 6.33
N LYS A 359 -1.68 -31.31 6.83
CA LYS A 359 -0.46 -30.98 7.57
C LYS A 359 -0.40 -31.80 8.87
N PRO A 360 0.68 -32.57 9.13
CA PRO A 360 0.79 -33.34 10.37
C PRO A 360 0.60 -32.47 11.61
N GLY A 361 -0.27 -32.91 12.52
CA GLY A 361 -0.57 -32.24 13.79
C GLY A 361 -1.68 -31.18 13.75
N TYR A 362 -2.52 -31.12 12.70
CA TYR A 362 -3.65 -30.19 12.56
C TYR A 362 -5.00 -30.88 12.42
#